data_AF-A0A7R9YQW3-F1
#
_entry.id   AF-A0A7R9YQW3-F1
#
_cell.length_a   1.000
_cell.length_b   1.000
_cell.length_c   1.000
_cell.angle_alpha   90.00
_cell.angle_beta   90.00
_cell.angle_gamma   90.00
#
_symmetry.space_group_name_H-M   'P 1'
#
loop_
_entity.id
_entity.type
_entity.pdbx_description
1 polymer ?
#
loop_
_entity_poly.entity_id
_entity_poly.type
_entity_poly.pdbx_seq_one_letter_code
_entity_poly.pdbx_strand_id
1 'polypeptide(L)'
;GSRWCVVWESDPNRGPAFRELPAAVREVCESHCFCPSAPDFWKSLGAQLQYDMIKDGNEYICHHEGFEMRVQLVRILALTQPGNPDSPSKVMTTHYLLDVATRVPEGQHMDAARAVGSFGQSRLSPLVVLQRADRPIG
;
A
#
# COMPACT_ATOMS: atom_id res chain seq x y z
N GLY A 1 9.69 -2.63 23.42
CA GLY A 1 8.31 -2.53 22.90
C GLY A 1 8.37 -2.61 21.39
N SER A 2 7.40 -3.27 20.77
CA SER A 2 7.32 -3.30 19.31
C SER A 2 6.75 -1.97 18.81
N ARG A 3 7.31 -1.45 17.71
CA ARG A 3 6.76 -0.26 17.02
C ARG A 3 5.78 -0.75 15.96
N TRP A 4 4.53 -0.33 16.07
CA TRP A 4 3.49 -0.64 15.10
C TRP A 4 3.10 0.62 14.33
N CYS A 5 2.98 0.50 13.01
CA CYS A 5 2.31 1.49 12.18
C CYS A 5 0.89 0.98 11.91
N VAL A 6 -0.10 1.77 12.26
CA VAL A 6 -1.50 1.46 12.00
C VAL A 6 -1.97 2.40 10.91
N VAL A 7 -2.50 1.78 9.85
CA VAL A 7 -2.95 2.47 8.65
C VAL A 7 -4.42 2.15 8.47
N TRP A 8 -5.23 3.20 8.33
CA TRP A 8 -6.59 3.10 7.84
C TRP A 8 -6.63 3.66 6.43
N GLU A 9 -7.23 2.92 5.50
CA GLU A 9 -7.40 3.35 4.11
C GLU A 9 -8.90 3.36 3.76
N SER A 10 -9.35 4.42 3.10
CA SER A 10 -10.69 4.47 2.53
C SER A 10 -10.79 3.66 1.23
N ASP A 11 -12.02 3.44 0.78
CA ASP A 11 -12.28 3.10 -0.62
C ASP A 11 -11.71 4.17 -1.56
N PRO A 12 -11.33 3.83 -2.80
CA PRO A 12 -10.96 4.82 -3.80
C PRO A 12 -12.08 5.85 -4.03
N ASN A 13 -11.70 7.12 -4.10
CA ASN A 13 -12.60 8.24 -4.33
C ASN A 13 -13.35 8.07 -5.66
N ARG A 14 -14.67 8.25 -5.57
CA ARG A 14 -15.59 8.07 -6.70
C ARG A 14 -16.09 9.43 -7.18
N GLY A 15 -16.23 9.59 -8.49
CA GLY A 15 -16.78 10.79 -9.10
C GLY A 15 -16.19 11.03 -10.51
N PRO A 16 -16.82 11.88 -11.33
CA PRO A 16 -16.33 12.16 -12.69
C PRO A 16 -14.86 12.60 -12.71
N ALA A 17 -14.50 13.56 -11.84
CA ALA A 17 -13.13 14.08 -11.75
C ALA A 17 -12.08 13.02 -11.39
N PHE A 18 -12.46 12.00 -10.59
CA PHE A 18 -11.55 10.94 -10.18
C PHE A 18 -11.49 9.77 -11.17
N ARG A 19 -12.52 9.57 -12.01
CA ARG A 19 -12.56 8.47 -12.99
C ARG A 19 -11.55 8.66 -14.13
N GLU A 20 -11.29 9.91 -14.49
CA GLU A 20 -10.36 10.27 -15.57
C GLU A 20 -8.89 10.28 -15.11
N LEU A 21 -8.63 10.19 -13.79
CA LEU A 21 -7.27 10.14 -13.28
C LEU A 21 -6.61 8.79 -13.60
N PRO A 22 -5.31 8.80 -13.97
CA PRO A 22 -4.58 7.60 -14.32
C PRO A 22 -4.23 6.73 -13.08
N ALA A 23 -4.30 7.31 -11.88
CA ALA A 23 -4.11 6.61 -10.61
C ALA A 23 -5.36 6.77 -9.72
N ALA A 24 -5.61 5.76 -8.90
CA ALA A 24 -6.67 5.82 -7.90
C ALA A 24 -6.25 6.73 -6.73
N VAL A 25 -7.19 7.52 -6.24
CA VAL A 25 -7.01 8.39 -5.06
C VAL A 25 -7.82 7.80 -3.92
N ARG A 26 -7.25 7.74 -2.71
CA ARG A 26 -7.95 7.32 -1.50
C ARG A 26 -7.42 8.12 -0.31
N GLU A 27 -8.20 8.18 0.76
CA GLU A 27 -7.77 8.76 2.02
C GLU A 27 -7.00 7.72 2.83
N VAL A 28 -5.91 8.16 3.46
CA VAL A 28 -5.06 7.31 4.30
C VAL A 28 -4.79 8.04 5.59
N CYS A 29 -5.08 7.39 6.71
CA CYS A 29 -4.73 7.87 8.04
C CYS A 29 -3.71 6.93 8.66
N GLU A 30 -2.62 7.50 9.18
CA GLU A 30 -1.56 6.74 9.81
C GLU A 30 -1.34 7.17 11.26
N SER A 31 -1.07 6.18 12.11
CA SER A 31 -0.68 6.41 13.49
C SER A 31 0.38 5.41 13.91
N HIS A 32 1.24 5.82 14.84
CA HIS A 32 2.26 4.96 15.43
C HIS A 32 1.87 4.58 16.85
N CYS A 33 1.86 3.28 17.13
CA CYS A 33 1.62 2.74 18.45
C CYS A 33 2.91 2.13 19.01
N PHE A 34 3.24 2.52 20.24
CA PHE A 34 4.40 2.02 20.98
C PHE A 34 3.89 1.33 22.25
N CYS A 35 3.77 0.00 22.20
CA CYS A 35 3.27 -0.77 23.33
C CYS A 35 3.98 -2.14 23.44
N PRO A 36 3.80 -2.85 24.57
CA PRO A 36 4.34 -4.20 24.71
C PRO A 36 3.73 -5.20 23.72
N SER A 37 2.42 -5.11 23.48
CA SER A 37 1.66 -5.95 22.55
C SER A 37 0.57 -5.13 21.87
N ALA A 38 0.78 -4.77 20.60
CA ALA A 38 -0.25 -4.07 19.81
C ALA A 38 -1.46 -4.95 19.49
N PRO A 39 -1.31 -6.26 19.16
CA PRO A 39 -2.48 -7.12 18.94
C PRO A 39 -3.43 -7.15 20.13
N ASP A 40 -2.92 -7.25 21.36
CA ASP A 40 -3.77 -7.26 22.57
C ASP A 40 -4.44 -5.91 22.82
N PHE A 41 -3.73 -4.81 22.54
CA PHE A 41 -4.30 -3.47 22.60
C PHE A 41 -5.51 -3.33 21.65
N TRP A 42 -5.35 -3.70 20.37
CA TRP A 42 -6.43 -3.62 19.39
C TRP A 42 -7.60 -4.54 19.73
N LYS A 43 -7.30 -5.76 20.19
CA LYS A 43 -8.33 -6.70 20.68
C LYS A 43 -9.13 -6.12 21.85
N SER A 44 -8.47 -5.40 22.76
CA SER A 44 -9.12 -4.76 23.91
C SER A 44 -10.03 -3.59 23.49
N LEU A 45 -9.75 -2.96 22.35
CA LEU A 45 -10.64 -1.96 21.72
C LEU A 45 -11.80 -2.60 20.93
N GLY A 46 -11.88 -3.93 20.89
CA GLY A 46 -12.93 -4.68 20.18
C GLY A 46 -12.59 -5.07 18.75
N ALA A 47 -11.34 -4.88 18.30
CA ALA A 47 -10.91 -5.34 16.98
C ALA A 47 -10.78 -6.87 16.93
N GLN A 48 -11.04 -7.44 15.75
CA GLN A 48 -10.82 -8.85 15.46
C GLN A 48 -9.82 -9.00 14.32
N LEU A 49 -8.84 -9.88 14.48
CA LEU A 49 -7.91 -10.23 13.41
C LEU A 49 -8.66 -10.98 12.30
N GLN A 50 -8.69 -10.40 11.11
CA GLN A 50 -9.32 -11.01 9.93
C GLN A 50 -8.32 -11.83 9.10
N TYR A 51 -7.10 -11.31 8.93
CA TYR A 51 -6.03 -11.95 8.16
C TYR A 51 -4.68 -11.47 8.70
N ASP A 52 -3.65 -12.26 8.41
CA ASP A 52 -2.27 -11.96 8.80
C ASP A 52 -1.30 -12.37 7.69
N MET A 53 -0.52 -11.41 7.22
CA MET A 53 0.26 -11.53 5.99
C MET A 53 1.57 -10.77 6.09
N ILE A 54 2.59 -11.24 5.38
CA ILE A 54 3.86 -10.54 5.21
C ILE A 54 4.04 -10.07 3.76
N LYS A 55 4.59 -8.86 3.60
CA LYS A 55 5.08 -8.36 2.32
C LYS A 55 6.56 -8.70 2.21
N ASP A 56 6.92 -9.56 1.28
CA ASP A 56 8.30 -9.97 1.00
C ASP A 56 8.77 -9.36 -0.33
N GLY A 57 9.79 -8.50 -0.30
CA GLY A 57 10.29 -7.84 -1.49
C GLY A 57 11.05 -6.54 -1.21
N ASN A 58 11.05 -5.64 -2.19
CA ASN A 58 11.83 -4.41 -2.16
C ASN A 58 10.92 -3.18 -2.21
N GLU A 59 11.35 -2.13 -1.52
CA GLU A 59 10.77 -0.78 -1.63
C GLU A 59 11.83 0.18 -2.14
N TYR A 60 11.43 1.05 -3.07
CA TYR A 60 12.26 2.10 -3.64
C TYR A 60 11.54 3.43 -3.47
N ILE A 61 12.31 4.45 -3.09
CA ILE A 61 11.85 5.83 -3.01
C ILE A 61 12.47 6.60 -4.18
N CYS A 62 11.62 7.05 -5.10
CA CYS A 62 12.00 7.75 -6.32
C CYS A 62 11.43 9.16 -6.30
N HIS A 63 12.08 10.11 -6.97
CA HIS A 63 11.53 11.45 -7.15
C HIS A 63 11.11 11.64 -8.62
N HIS A 64 9.88 12.09 -8.86
CA HIS A 64 9.35 12.33 -10.21
C HIS A 64 8.38 13.51 -10.21
N GLU A 65 8.61 14.47 -11.11
CA GLU A 65 7.74 15.67 -11.28
C GLU A 65 7.44 16.43 -9.96
N GLY A 66 8.42 16.45 -9.04
CA GLY A 66 8.28 17.12 -7.75
C GLY A 66 7.59 16.30 -6.65
N PHE A 67 7.19 15.07 -6.95
CA PHE A 67 6.58 14.14 -5.99
C PHE A 67 7.55 13.02 -5.59
N GLU A 68 7.49 12.63 -4.33
CA GLU A 68 8.13 11.41 -3.84
C GLU A 68 7.22 10.21 -4.17
N MET A 69 7.75 9.28 -4.93
CA MET A 69 7.10 8.05 -5.38
C MET A 69 7.64 6.88 -4.56
N ARG A 70 6.74 6.20 -3.86
CA ARG A 70 7.00 4.92 -3.21
C ARG A 70 6.67 3.81 -4.18
N VAL A 71 7.68 3.06 -4.59
CA VAL A 71 7.57 1.93 -5.51
C VAL A 71 7.86 0.64 -4.75
N GLN A 72 6.88 -0.24 -4.64
CA GLN A 72 7.03 -1.53 -3.96
C GLN A 72 6.95 -2.68 -4.97
N LEU A 73 7.96 -3.54 -5.01
CA LEU A 73 7.94 -4.81 -5.75
C LEU A 73 7.93 -5.95 -4.73
N VAL A 74 6.76 -6.52 -4.46
CA VAL A 74 6.54 -7.42 -3.33
C VAL A 74 5.72 -8.65 -3.67
N ARG A 75 5.87 -9.70 -2.87
CA ARG A 75 4.93 -10.82 -2.76
C ARG A 75 4.16 -10.67 -1.46
N ILE A 76 2.88 -11.02 -1.47
CA ILE A 76 2.06 -11.07 -0.26
C ILE A 76 1.89 -12.53 0.11
N LEU A 77 2.43 -12.90 1.28
CA LEU A 77 2.43 -14.27 1.77
C LEU A 77 1.59 -14.34 3.04
N ALA A 78 0.56 -15.18 3.05
CA ALA A 78 -0.21 -15.44 4.26
C ALA A 78 0.66 -16.17 5.30
N LEU A 79 0.53 -15.78 6.57
CA LEU A 79 1.20 -16.47 7.67
C LEU A 79 0.44 -17.74 8.04
N THR A 80 1.17 -18.84 8.21
CA THR A 80 0.60 -20.13 8.67
C THR A 80 0.39 -20.17 10.17
N GLN A 81 1.10 -19.31 10.91
CA GLN A 81 0.91 -19.06 12.35
C GLN A 81 0.73 -17.55 12.57
N PRO A 82 -0.46 -17.09 12.99
CA PRO A 82 -0.70 -15.66 13.25
C PRO A 82 0.31 -15.07 14.22
N GLY A 83 0.82 -13.88 13.91
CA GLY A 83 1.81 -13.15 14.70
C GLY A 83 3.25 -13.67 14.59
N ASN A 84 3.49 -14.76 13.84
CA ASN A 84 4.83 -15.31 13.66
C ASN A 84 5.38 -14.99 12.25
N PRO A 85 6.27 -13.99 12.10
CA PRO A 85 6.81 -13.59 10.80
C PRO A 85 7.67 -14.68 10.13
N ASP A 86 8.14 -15.67 10.88
CA ASP A 86 8.93 -16.81 10.36
C ASP A 86 8.05 -17.96 9.83
N SER A 87 6.73 -17.76 9.79
CA SER A 87 5.75 -18.76 9.34
C SER A 87 5.09 -18.51 7.98
N PRO A 88 5.70 -17.79 7.00
CA PRO A 88 5.01 -17.52 5.74
C PRO A 88 4.69 -18.83 5.01
N SER A 89 3.53 -18.87 4.37
CA SER A 89 3.13 -20.00 3.55
C SER A 89 4.19 -20.27 2.48
N LYS A 90 4.66 -21.53 2.44
CA LYS A 90 5.61 -22.00 1.41
C LYS A 90 4.94 -22.20 0.05
N VAL A 91 3.62 -22.02 -0.04
CA VAL A 91 2.91 -21.96 -1.33
C VAL A 91 3.34 -20.66 -1.99
N MET A 92 4.39 -20.75 -2.82
CA MET A 92 4.94 -19.58 -3.48
C MET A 92 3.89 -19.00 -4.43
N THR A 93 3.43 -17.78 -4.14
CA THR A 93 2.81 -16.96 -5.17
C THR A 93 3.89 -16.68 -6.21
N THR A 94 3.75 -17.21 -7.42
CA THR A 94 4.76 -17.07 -8.48
C THR A 94 4.83 -15.63 -9.01
N HIS A 95 3.92 -14.76 -8.61
CA HIS A 95 3.75 -13.41 -9.15
C HIS A 95 4.20 -12.38 -8.11
N TYR A 96 4.96 -11.39 -8.58
CA TYR A 96 5.22 -10.17 -7.81
C TYR A 96 4.15 -9.14 -8.13
N LEU A 97 3.82 -8.34 -7.12
CA LEU A 97 2.97 -7.17 -7.22
C LEU A 97 3.88 -5.95 -7.27
N LEU A 98 3.66 -5.09 -8.25
CA LEU A 98 4.27 -3.76 -8.31
C LEU A 98 3.21 -2.72 -7.92
N ASP A 99 3.45 -2.02 -6.82
CA ASP A 99 2.65 -0.88 -6.37
C ASP A 99 3.46 0.40 -6.55
N VAL A 100 2.81 1.45 -7.06
CA VAL A 100 3.39 2.79 -7.13
C VAL A 100 2.40 3.76 -6.52
N ALA A 101 2.81 4.42 -5.46
CA ALA A 101 2.00 5.37 -4.73
C ALA A 101 2.79 6.62 -4.38
N THR A 102 2.10 7.73 -4.22
CA THR A 102 2.63 8.96 -3.63
C THR A 102 1.69 9.43 -2.54
N ARG A 103 2.22 10.15 -1.56
CA ARG A 103 1.45 10.73 -0.46
C ARG A 103 1.47 12.23 -0.59
N VAL A 104 0.29 12.82 -0.54
CA VAL A 104 0.12 14.27 -0.62
C VAL A 104 -0.89 14.73 0.41
N PRO A 105 -0.80 15.99 0.87
CA PRO A 105 -1.83 16.59 1.70
C PRO A 105 -3.20 16.55 1.01
N GLU A 106 -4.25 16.59 1.82
CA GLU A 106 -5.62 16.67 1.32
C GLU A 106 -5.79 17.85 0.35
N GLY A 107 -6.54 17.62 -0.73
CA GLY A 107 -6.76 18.60 -1.80
C GLY A 107 -5.68 18.67 -2.89
N GLN A 108 -4.51 18.04 -2.72
CA GLN A 108 -3.41 18.08 -3.72
C GLN A 108 -3.30 16.81 -4.59
N HIS A 109 -4.34 15.97 -4.59
CA HIS A 109 -4.30 14.64 -5.22
C HIS A 109 -4.36 14.64 -6.76
N MET A 110 -4.86 15.71 -7.40
CA MET A 110 -5.05 15.73 -8.84
C MET A 110 -3.73 15.64 -9.62
N ASP A 111 -2.77 16.49 -9.27
CA ASP A 111 -1.46 16.52 -9.93
C ASP A 111 -0.60 15.31 -9.52
N ALA A 112 -0.71 14.90 -8.26
CA ALA A 112 -0.06 13.71 -7.75
C ALA A 112 -0.49 12.44 -8.51
N ALA A 113 -1.80 12.27 -8.74
CA ALA A 113 -2.32 11.14 -9.50
C ALA A 113 -1.83 11.14 -10.95
N ARG A 114 -1.77 12.32 -11.60
CA ARG A 114 -1.19 12.46 -12.95
C ARG A 114 0.29 12.11 -12.97
N ALA A 115 1.06 12.56 -11.98
CA ALA A 115 2.48 12.27 -11.85
C ALA A 115 2.75 10.76 -11.68
N VAL A 116 1.91 10.03 -10.94
CA VAL A 116 1.99 8.56 -10.84
C VAL A 116 1.74 7.91 -12.22
N GLY A 117 0.75 8.39 -12.96
CA GLY A 117 0.49 7.92 -14.34
C GLY A 117 1.67 8.17 -15.28
N SER A 118 2.23 9.39 -15.25
CA SER A 118 3.42 9.79 -16.02
C SER A 118 4.65 8.95 -15.65
N PHE A 119 4.85 8.67 -14.35
CA PHE A 119 5.93 7.82 -13.88
C PHE A 119 5.83 6.40 -14.47
N GLY A 120 4.63 5.81 -14.45
CA GLY A 120 4.39 4.50 -15.07
C GLY A 120 4.74 4.47 -16.56
N GLN A 121 4.34 5.51 -17.30
CA GLN A 121 4.60 5.60 -18.73
C GLN A 121 6.07 5.85 -19.07
N SER A 122 6.75 6.74 -18.33
CA SER A 122 8.09 7.22 -18.68
C SER A 122 9.23 6.42 -18.05
N ARG A 123 8.99 5.74 -16.92
CA ARG A 123 10.03 5.03 -16.16
C ARG A 123 9.88 3.52 -16.17
N LEU A 124 8.65 3.02 -16.23
CA LEU A 124 8.38 1.58 -16.13
C LEU A 124 8.04 0.94 -17.48
N SER A 125 7.48 1.69 -18.42
CA SER A 125 7.22 1.21 -19.77
C SER A 125 8.54 1.00 -20.54
N PRO A 126 8.68 -0.05 -21.36
CA PRO A 126 7.69 -1.08 -21.67
C PRO A 126 7.72 -2.30 -20.73
N LEU A 127 8.55 -2.29 -19.69
CA LEU A 127 8.77 -3.44 -18.82
C LEU A 127 7.52 -3.78 -17.99
N VAL A 128 6.81 -2.75 -17.51
CA VAL A 128 5.56 -2.89 -16.76
C VAL A 128 4.58 -1.81 -17.18
N VAL A 129 3.33 -2.21 -17.42
CA VAL A 129 2.21 -1.30 -17.66
C VAL A 129 1.40 -1.20 -16.38
N LEU A 130 1.47 -0.06 -15.70
CA LEU A 130 0.66 0.19 -14.50
C LEU A 130 -0.81 0.29 -14.86
N GLN A 131 -1.65 -0.32 -14.04
CA GLN A 131 -3.09 -0.20 -14.11
C GLN A 131 -3.60 0.50 -12.87
N ARG A 132 -4.66 1.28 -13.05
CA ARG A 132 -5.37 1.90 -11.93
C ARG A 132 -5.97 0.80 -11.04
N ALA A 133 -5.66 0.86 -9.75
CA ALA A 133 -6.23 -0.06 -8.77
C ALA A 133 -7.60 0.44 -8.29
N ASP A 134 -8.68 -0.19 -8.75
CA ASP A 134 -10.05 0.12 -8.31
C ASP A 134 -10.39 -0.46 -6.92
N ARG A 135 -9.46 -1.23 -6.34
CA ARG A 135 -9.55 -1.79 -4.98
C ARG A 135 -8.18 -1.72 -4.28
N PRO A 136 -8.12 -1.76 -2.94
CA PRO A 136 -6.86 -1.91 -2.22
C PRO A 136 -6.11 -3.19 -2.62
N ILE A 137 -4.78 -3.14 -2.54
CA ILE A 137 -3.93 -4.33 -2.71
C ILE A 137 -3.80 -4.98 -1.33
N GLY A 138 -4.59 -6.02 -1.09
CA GLY A 138 -4.63 -6.77 0.18
C GLY A 138 -5.96 -6.63 0.89
#